data_AF-A0A0G0AN27-F1
#
_entry.id   AF-A0A0G0AN27-F1
#
_cell.length_a   1.000
_cell.length_b   1.000
_cell.length_c   1.000
_cell.angle_alpha   90.00
_cell.angle_beta   90.00
_cell.angle_gamma   90.00
#
_symmetry.space_group_name_H-M   'P 1'
#
loop_
_entity.id
_entity.type
_entity.pdbx_description
1 polymer ?
#
loop_
_entity_poly.entity_id
_entity_poly.type
_entity_poly.pdbx_seq_one_letter_code
_entity_poly.pdbx_strand_id
1 'polypeptide(L)'
;MKVFLENPNLLIKEFNEMAAISQMKAYITVGVEIQKEEIEILNNYRKDLKKIKKAFIKKNMENEANLVYCIDNSLLAVQYEIKMLVNIKEGKMNEAWSNLVDAQGTYRNVLTACPSGLLSQNGYIERLASYEKLLFPKQFFHSVGGIIKKNHCSICKQTFKNCDHIKGKLYKGELCCRIITEIDLEEISLVENPANKHCRVLTIETKGKKTDTMTLREVSD
;
A
#
# COMPACT_ATOMS: atom_id res chain seq x y z
N MET A 1 -24.37 -3.10 -8.73
CA MET A 1 -23.95 -4.43 -8.20
C MET A 1 -24.35 -5.59 -9.11
N LYS A 2 -25.64 -5.75 -9.47
CA LYS A 2 -26.08 -6.87 -10.33
C LYS A 2 -25.41 -6.89 -11.72
N VAL A 3 -25.26 -5.71 -12.32
CA VAL A 3 -24.61 -5.52 -13.64
C VAL A 3 -23.16 -6.03 -13.69
N PHE A 4 -22.34 -5.79 -12.65
CA PHE A 4 -20.95 -6.28 -12.62
C PHE A 4 -20.84 -7.79 -12.41
N LEU A 5 -21.84 -8.41 -11.76
CA LEU A 5 -21.90 -9.86 -11.64
C LEU A 5 -22.23 -10.52 -12.98
N GLU A 6 -22.89 -9.81 -13.89
CA GLU A 6 -23.27 -10.27 -15.22
C GLU A 6 -22.18 -9.96 -16.26
N ASN A 7 -21.42 -8.88 -16.09
CA ASN A 7 -20.29 -8.53 -16.95
C ASN A 7 -19.12 -7.91 -16.15
N PRO A 8 -18.14 -8.72 -15.70
CA PRO A 8 -16.98 -8.24 -14.96
C PRO A 8 -16.09 -7.25 -15.72
N ASN A 9 -16.10 -7.22 -17.06
CA ASN A 9 -15.29 -6.28 -17.84
C ASN A 9 -15.72 -4.81 -17.64
N LEU A 10 -16.98 -4.57 -17.26
CA LEU A 10 -17.45 -3.23 -16.91
C LEU A 10 -16.73 -2.68 -15.68
N LEU A 11 -16.32 -3.57 -14.75
CA LEU A 11 -15.57 -3.17 -13.56
C LEU A 11 -14.18 -2.65 -13.92
N ILE A 12 -13.52 -3.28 -14.90
CA ILE A 12 -12.21 -2.83 -15.39
C ILE A 12 -12.33 -1.46 -16.07
N LYS A 13 -13.38 -1.25 -16.87
CA LYS A 13 -13.63 0.03 -17.53
C LYS A 13 -13.84 1.15 -16.51
N GLU A 14 -14.74 0.94 -15.54
CA GLU A 14 -15.03 1.92 -14.49
C GLU A 14 -13.78 2.20 -13.62
N PHE A 15 -13.00 1.17 -13.31
CA PHE A 15 -11.71 1.33 -12.64
C PHE A 15 -10.76 2.23 -13.43
N ASN A 16 -10.58 1.99 -14.74
CA ASN A 16 -9.67 2.77 -15.56
C ASN A 16 -10.07 4.25 -15.60
N GLU A 17 -11.37 4.52 -15.73
CA GLU A 17 -11.92 5.88 -15.71
C GLU A 17 -11.64 6.58 -14.37
N MET A 18 -11.94 5.91 -13.25
CA MET A 18 -11.65 6.48 -11.94
C MET A 18 -10.16 6.67 -11.70
N ALA A 19 -9.33 5.67 -11.99
CA ALA A 19 -7.89 5.75 -11.79
C ALA A 19 -7.28 6.93 -12.58
N ALA A 20 -7.72 7.15 -13.82
CA ALA A 20 -7.30 8.29 -14.63
C ALA A 20 -7.70 9.64 -13.98
N ILE A 21 -8.96 9.77 -13.56
CA ILE A 21 -9.45 10.99 -12.89
C ILE A 21 -8.67 11.26 -11.59
N SER A 22 -8.50 10.25 -10.75
CA SER A 22 -7.77 10.38 -9.49
C SER A 22 -6.30 10.74 -9.70
N GLN A 23 -5.64 10.13 -10.69
CA GLN A 23 -4.24 10.43 -11.01
C GLN A 23 -4.05 11.85 -11.56
N MET A 24 -5.03 12.41 -12.29
CA MET A 24 -5.00 13.82 -12.68
C MET A 24 -5.02 14.76 -11.47
N LYS A 25 -5.62 14.34 -10.35
CA LYS A 25 -5.67 15.11 -9.09
C LYS A 25 -4.45 14.86 -8.19
N ALA A 26 -3.65 13.84 -8.49
CA ALA A 26 -2.46 13.46 -7.73
C ALA A 26 -1.21 14.29 -8.09
N TYR A 27 -1.33 15.61 -8.11
CA TYR A 27 -0.20 16.53 -8.30
C TYR A 27 -0.09 17.51 -7.13
N ILE A 28 1.15 17.88 -6.78
CA ILE A 28 1.40 18.80 -5.65
C ILE A 28 0.77 20.19 -5.87
N THR A 29 0.54 20.59 -7.12
CA THR A 29 -0.05 21.89 -7.48
C THR A 29 -1.58 21.93 -7.44
N VAL A 30 -2.27 20.78 -7.37
CA VAL A 30 -3.75 20.72 -7.33
C VAL A 30 -4.26 21.26 -5.99
N GLY A 31 -5.45 21.88 -5.94
CA GLY A 31 -6.05 22.36 -4.69
C GLY A 31 -6.18 21.26 -3.63
N VAL A 32 -5.89 21.58 -2.36
CA VAL A 32 -5.91 20.60 -1.27
C VAL A 32 -7.34 20.12 -0.97
N GLU A 33 -8.32 21.00 -1.14
CA GLU A 33 -9.76 20.72 -1.04
C GLU A 33 -10.22 19.71 -2.10
N ILE A 34 -9.75 19.84 -3.35
CA ILE A 34 -10.05 18.89 -4.44
C ILE A 34 -9.44 17.52 -4.14
N GLN A 35 -8.22 17.48 -3.59
CA GLN A 35 -7.55 16.23 -3.21
C GLN A 35 -8.26 15.53 -2.05
N LYS A 36 -8.72 16.29 -1.05
CA LYS A 36 -9.49 15.75 0.07
C LYS A 36 -10.83 15.18 -0.40
N GLU A 37 -11.52 15.89 -1.29
CA GLU A 37 -12.76 15.39 -1.91
C GLU A 37 -12.50 14.07 -2.66
N GLU A 38 -11.43 14.01 -3.46
CA GLU A 38 -11.07 12.80 -4.19
C GLU A 38 -10.75 11.61 -3.27
N ILE A 39 -10.08 11.86 -2.14
CA ILE A 39 -9.84 10.83 -1.13
C ILE A 39 -11.16 10.23 -0.64
N GLU A 40 -12.20 11.05 -0.41
CA GLU A 40 -13.51 10.56 0.01
C GLU A 40 -14.27 9.83 -1.10
N ILE A 41 -14.17 10.30 -2.35
CA ILE A 41 -14.73 9.60 -3.52
C ILE A 41 -14.13 8.19 -3.62
N LEU A 42 -12.80 8.08 -3.60
CA LEU A 42 -12.09 6.80 -3.62
C LEU A 42 -12.46 5.92 -2.41
N ASN A 43 -12.59 6.51 -1.22
CA ASN A 43 -12.99 5.79 -0.01
C ASN A 43 -14.37 5.14 -0.17
N ASN A 44 -15.33 5.90 -0.70
CA ASN A 44 -16.69 5.43 -0.89
C ASN A 44 -16.79 4.35 -1.98
N TYR A 45 -16.15 4.55 -3.13
CA TYR A 45 -16.13 3.53 -4.17
C TYR A 45 -15.50 2.22 -3.67
N ARG A 46 -14.39 2.30 -2.92
CA ARG A 46 -13.74 1.12 -2.35
C ARG A 46 -14.61 0.40 -1.32
N LYS A 47 -15.49 1.10 -0.59
CA LYS A 47 -16.51 0.44 0.25
C LYS A 47 -17.50 -0.38 -0.60
N ASP A 48 -17.84 0.08 -1.79
CA ASP A 48 -18.70 -0.65 -2.71
C ASP A 48 -17.99 -1.83 -3.37
N LEU A 49 -16.71 -1.69 -3.74
CA LEU A 49 -15.87 -2.81 -4.17
C LEU A 49 -15.84 -3.93 -3.13
N LYS A 50 -15.74 -3.60 -1.83
CA LYS A 50 -15.80 -4.61 -0.76
C LYS A 50 -17.12 -5.38 -0.76
N LYS A 51 -18.24 -4.74 -1.08
CA LYS A 51 -19.56 -5.41 -1.21
C LYS A 51 -19.57 -6.34 -2.44
N ILE A 52 -19.04 -5.86 -3.56
CA ILE A 52 -18.92 -6.63 -4.81
C ILE A 52 -18.02 -7.86 -4.60
N LYS A 53 -16.85 -7.70 -3.97
CA LYS A 53 -15.93 -8.80 -3.63
C LYS A 53 -16.65 -9.91 -2.86
N LYS A 54 -17.39 -9.53 -1.81
CA LYS A 54 -18.19 -10.46 -1.01
C LYS A 54 -19.26 -11.18 -1.83
N ALA A 55 -19.88 -10.51 -2.80
CA ALA A 55 -20.87 -11.13 -3.69
C ALA A 55 -20.23 -12.17 -4.63
N PHE A 56 -19.06 -11.89 -5.20
CA PHE A 56 -18.32 -12.86 -6.02
C PHE A 56 -17.88 -14.08 -5.19
N ILE A 57 -17.35 -13.86 -3.99
CA ILE A 57 -16.96 -14.96 -3.07
C ILE A 57 -18.16 -15.87 -2.77
N LYS A 58 -19.33 -15.30 -2.46
CA LYS A 58 -20.56 -16.09 -2.20
C LYS A 58 -21.01 -16.93 -3.39
N LYS A 59 -20.70 -16.49 -4.61
CA LYS A 59 -21.00 -17.22 -5.84
C LYS A 59 -19.88 -18.17 -6.29
N ASN A 60 -18.83 -18.35 -5.47
CA ASN A 60 -17.63 -19.11 -5.82
C ASN A 60 -16.92 -18.61 -7.09
N MET A 61 -17.05 -17.31 -7.39
CA MET A 61 -16.41 -16.64 -8.52
C MET A 61 -15.04 -16.09 -8.08
N GLU A 62 -14.04 -16.98 -7.99
CA GLU A 62 -12.73 -16.66 -7.40
C GLU A 62 -11.92 -15.66 -8.25
N ASN A 63 -11.91 -15.83 -9.57
CA ASN A 63 -11.15 -14.96 -10.47
C ASN A 63 -11.65 -13.51 -10.39
N GLU A 64 -12.95 -13.31 -10.29
CA GLU A 64 -13.59 -12.01 -10.16
C GLU A 64 -13.37 -11.41 -8.78
N ALA A 65 -13.40 -12.22 -7.71
CA ALA A 65 -13.02 -11.76 -6.38
C ALA A 65 -11.55 -11.31 -6.32
N ASN A 66 -10.66 -12.04 -7.00
CA ASN A 66 -9.24 -11.69 -7.14
C ASN A 66 -9.06 -10.41 -7.97
N LEU A 67 -9.82 -10.24 -9.05
CA LEU A 67 -9.83 -9.00 -9.83
C LEU A 67 -10.27 -7.80 -8.99
N VAL A 68 -11.32 -7.94 -8.18
CA VAL A 68 -11.76 -6.86 -7.27
C VAL A 68 -10.67 -6.52 -6.26
N TYR A 69 -9.92 -7.51 -5.74
CA TYR A 69 -8.77 -7.22 -4.88
C TYR A 69 -7.72 -6.36 -5.60
N CYS A 70 -7.37 -6.71 -6.84
CA CYS A 70 -6.42 -5.96 -7.66
C CYS A 70 -6.86 -4.51 -7.88
N ILE A 71 -8.13 -4.30 -8.22
CA ILE A 71 -8.73 -2.98 -8.44
C ILE A 71 -8.76 -2.17 -7.15
N ASP A 72 -9.26 -2.74 -6.05
CA ASP A 72 -9.37 -2.07 -4.74
C ASP A 72 -7.99 -1.61 -4.23
N ASN A 73 -6.97 -2.48 -4.34
CA ASN A 73 -5.63 -2.14 -3.88
C ASN A 73 -4.91 -1.17 -4.83
N SER A 74 -5.21 -1.21 -6.14
CA SER A 74 -4.68 -0.19 -7.07
C SER A 74 -5.23 1.20 -6.74
N LEU A 75 -6.54 1.30 -6.50
CA LEU A 75 -7.17 2.56 -6.08
C LEU A 75 -6.72 2.99 -4.67
N LEU A 76 -6.46 2.03 -3.77
CA LEU A 76 -5.89 2.32 -2.46
C LEU A 76 -4.50 2.97 -2.58
N ALA A 77 -3.65 2.47 -3.48
CA ALA A 77 -2.34 3.06 -3.72
C ALA A 77 -2.45 4.51 -4.23
N VAL A 78 -3.36 4.78 -5.17
CA VAL A 78 -3.65 6.16 -5.64
C VAL A 78 -4.21 7.03 -4.52
N GLN A 79 -5.10 6.49 -3.67
CA GLN A 79 -5.60 7.21 -2.50
C GLN A 79 -4.47 7.58 -1.54
N TYR A 80 -3.52 6.68 -1.30
CA TYR A 80 -2.34 6.94 -0.49
C TYR A 80 -1.41 7.98 -1.12
N GLU A 81 -1.21 7.94 -2.44
CA GLU A 81 -0.47 8.99 -3.16
C GLU A 81 -1.09 10.37 -2.96
N ILE A 82 -2.42 10.49 -3.09
CA ILE A 82 -3.12 11.76 -2.86
C ILE A 82 -3.00 12.19 -1.40
N LYS A 83 -3.16 11.26 -0.44
CA LYS A 83 -2.98 11.54 1.00
C LYS A 83 -1.55 12.01 1.32
N MET A 84 -0.54 11.43 0.68
CA MET A 84 0.84 11.90 0.81
C MET A 84 0.94 13.38 0.42
N LEU A 85 0.41 13.75 -0.75
CA LEU A 85 0.46 15.14 -1.24
C LEU A 85 -0.31 16.10 -0.32
N VAL A 86 -1.48 15.70 0.19
CA VAL A 86 -2.24 16.49 1.17
C VAL A 86 -1.42 16.68 2.45
N ASN A 87 -0.82 15.62 2.98
CA ASN A 87 -0.01 15.69 4.20
C ASN A 87 1.24 16.58 4.01
N ILE A 88 1.87 16.57 2.84
CA ILE A 88 2.97 17.51 2.52
C ILE A 88 2.48 18.95 2.63
N LYS A 89 1.33 19.28 2.01
CA LYS A 89 0.74 20.63 2.04
C LYS A 89 0.35 21.09 3.44
N GLU A 90 -0.05 20.15 4.29
CA GLU A 90 -0.42 20.41 5.68
C GLU A 90 0.78 20.38 6.65
N GLY A 91 2.01 20.17 6.16
CA GLY A 91 3.21 20.10 6.99
C GLY A 91 3.35 18.81 7.81
N LYS A 92 2.54 17.79 7.52
CA LYS A 92 2.50 16.48 8.19
C LYS A 92 3.45 15.49 7.51
N MET A 93 4.76 15.76 7.59
CA MET A 93 5.75 15.02 6.79
C MET A 93 5.85 13.53 7.16
N ASN A 94 5.64 13.19 8.44
CA ASN A 94 5.69 11.80 8.94
C ASN A 94 4.57 10.96 8.33
N GLU A 95 3.37 11.52 8.31
CA GLU A 95 2.19 10.96 7.69
C GLU A 95 2.37 10.92 6.17
N ALA A 96 2.93 11.95 5.55
CA ALA A 96 3.22 11.95 4.12
C ALA A 96 4.13 10.79 3.72
N TRP A 97 5.26 10.60 4.42
CA TRP A 97 6.17 9.47 4.19
C TRP A 97 5.45 8.13 4.37
N SER A 98 4.69 7.99 5.44
CA SER A 98 3.96 6.75 5.73
C SER A 98 2.97 6.40 4.61
N ASN A 99 2.22 7.39 4.11
CA ASN A 99 1.31 7.18 2.98
C ASN A 99 2.08 6.81 1.70
N LEU A 100 3.26 7.38 1.43
CA LEU A 100 4.07 6.96 0.28
C LEU A 100 4.50 5.49 0.39
N VAL A 101 5.01 5.08 1.55
CA VAL A 101 5.43 3.70 1.80
C VAL A 101 4.24 2.74 1.67
N ASP A 102 3.08 3.12 2.20
CA ASP A 102 1.83 2.36 2.08
C ASP A 102 1.39 2.22 0.61
N ALA A 103 1.48 3.29 -0.19
CA ALA A 103 1.18 3.27 -1.62
C ALA A 103 2.10 2.28 -2.36
N GLN A 104 3.41 2.38 -2.13
CA GLN A 104 4.40 1.50 -2.75
C GLN A 104 4.19 0.04 -2.34
N GLY A 105 3.99 -0.24 -1.05
CA GLY A 105 3.78 -1.60 -0.55
C GLY A 105 2.49 -2.22 -1.09
N THR A 106 1.41 -1.46 -1.06
CA THR A 106 0.10 -1.87 -1.58
C THR A 106 0.17 -2.18 -3.07
N TYR A 107 0.78 -1.32 -3.87
CA TYR A 107 0.86 -1.54 -5.31
C TYR A 107 1.82 -2.67 -5.69
N ARG A 108 2.92 -2.88 -4.95
CA ARG A 108 3.79 -4.06 -5.14
C ARG A 108 3.04 -5.38 -4.89
N ASN A 109 2.13 -5.41 -3.92
CA ASN A 109 1.26 -6.57 -3.70
C ASN A 109 0.38 -6.82 -4.91
N VAL A 110 -0.22 -5.78 -5.51
CA VAL A 110 -0.99 -5.89 -6.76
C VAL A 110 -0.12 -6.47 -7.88
N LEU A 111 1.07 -5.91 -8.11
CA LEU A 111 1.99 -6.39 -9.17
C LEU A 111 2.40 -7.86 -8.99
N THR A 112 2.51 -8.33 -7.74
CA THR A 112 2.85 -9.73 -7.44
C THR A 112 1.65 -10.66 -7.60
N ALA A 113 0.46 -10.19 -7.22
CA ALA A 113 -0.69 -11.03 -6.99
C ALA A 113 -1.67 -11.10 -8.18
N CYS A 114 -1.65 -10.09 -9.04
CA CYS A 114 -2.54 -10.03 -10.21
C CYS A 114 -1.96 -10.87 -11.36
N PRO A 115 -2.77 -11.74 -11.99
CA PRO A 115 -2.36 -12.46 -13.19
C PRO A 115 -1.83 -11.50 -14.27
N SER A 116 -0.69 -11.84 -14.84
CA SER A 116 0.13 -11.00 -15.72
C SER A 116 -0.66 -10.27 -16.81
N GLY A 117 -0.59 -8.94 -16.80
CA GLY A 117 -0.85 -8.10 -17.98
C GLY A 117 -1.85 -6.94 -17.81
N LEU A 118 -2.71 -6.94 -16.78
CA LEU A 118 -3.81 -5.97 -16.74
C LEU A 118 -3.44 -4.58 -16.18
N LEU A 119 -2.37 -4.48 -15.38
CA LEU A 119 -2.08 -3.27 -14.58
C LEU A 119 -0.62 -2.81 -14.59
N SER A 120 0.33 -3.60 -15.11
CA SER A 120 1.76 -3.39 -14.89
C SER A 120 2.46 -2.46 -15.90
N GLN A 121 1.78 -1.95 -16.93
CA GLN A 121 2.44 -1.27 -18.05
C GLN A 121 2.51 0.27 -17.93
N ASN A 122 2.01 0.86 -16.84
CA ASN A 122 1.78 2.31 -16.82
C ASN A 122 2.87 3.13 -16.10
N GLY A 123 3.98 2.52 -15.69
CA GLY A 123 5.07 3.25 -15.01
C GLY A 123 4.72 3.77 -13.60
N TYR A 124 3.64 3.26 -13.00
CA TYR A 124 3.09 3.82 -11.76
C TYR A 124 4.01 3.59 -10.55
N ILE A 125 4.67 2.43 -10.48
CA ILE A 125 5.61 2.17 -9.38
C ILE A 125 6.87 3.05 -9.50
N GLU A 126 7.30 3.37 -10.72
CA GLU A 126 8.39 4.30 -11.01
C GLU A 126 8.01 5.73 -10.63
N ARG A 127 6.75 6.13 -10.84
CA ARG A 127 6.22 7.40 -10.33
C ARG A 127 6.31 7.49 -8.82
N LEU A 128 5.84 6.47 -8.09
CA LEU A 128 5.95 6.43 -6.62
C LEU A 128 7.41 6.44 -6.14
N ALA A 129 8.31 5.75 -6.84
CA ALA A 129 9.74 5.80 -6.55
C ALA A 129 10.34 7.19 -6.83
N SER A 130 9.81 7.92 -7.82
CA SER A 130 10.24 9.29 -8.14
C SER A 130 9.85 10.26 -7.03
N TYR A 131 8.64 10.12 -6.46
CA TYR A 131 8.26 10.91 -5.28
C TYR A 131 9.18 10.72 -4.10
N GLU A 132 9.57 9.46 -3.82
CA GLU A 132 10.50 9.16 -2.73
C GLU A 132 11.81 9.93 -2.88
N LYS A 133 12.36 9.96 -4.11
CA LYS A 133 13.65 10.60 -4.39
C LYS A 133 13.57 12.13 -4.47
N LEU A 134 12.45 12.66 -4.97
CA LEU A 134 12.31 14.09 -5.26
C LEU A 134 11.73 14.89 -4.09
N LEU A 135 10.81 14.31 -3.32
CA LEU A 135 10.07 15.02 -2.28
C LEU A 135 10.63 14.79 -0.88
N PHE A 136 11.39 13.72 -0.66
CA PHE A 136 11.87 13.33 0.66
C PHE A 136 13.40 13.26 0.69
N PRO A 137 14.05 13.70 1.79
CA PRO A 137 15.49 13.56 1.94
C PRO A 137 15.86 12.08 2.13
N LYS A 138 17.13 11.74 1.86
CA LYS A 138 17.65 10.38 2.09
C LYS A 138 17.39 9.96 3.54
N GLN A 139 16.78 8.79 3.73
CA GLN A 139 16.45 8.23 5.03
C GLN A 139 17.39 7.06 5.37
N PHE A 140 17.55 6.82 6.67
CA PHE A 140 18.13 5.58 7.22
C PHE A 140 17.05 4.80 7.96
N PHE A 141 17.22 3.49 8.06
CA PHE A 141 16.18 2.61 8.57
C PHE A 141 16.73 1.54 9.50
N HIS A 142 15.89 1.09 10.42
CA HIS A 142 16.14 -0.07 11.24
C HIS A 142 15.59 -1.32 10.53
N SER A 143 16.45 -2.31 10.32
CA SER A 143 16.06 -3.63 9.84
C SER A 143 16.20 -4.64 10.96
N VAL A 144 15.18 -5.48 11.13
CA VAL A 144 15.14 -6.51 12.18
C VAL A 144 15.61 -7.84 11.60
N GLY A 145 16.58 -8.47 12.26
CA GLY A 145 17.00 -9.85 12.06
C GLY A 145 16.60 -10.72 13.25
N GLY A 146 16.11 -11.93 12.99
CA GLY A 146 15.70 -12.83 14.05
C GLY A 146 15.15 -14.17 13.59
N ILE A 147 14.96 -15.08 14.54
CA ILE A 147 14.47 -16.44 14.28
C ILE A 147 12.96 -16.50 14.47
N ILE A 148 12.23 -16.78 13.39
CA ILE A 148 10.78 -16.99 13.44
C ILE A 148 10.48 -18.33 14.13
N LYS A 149 9.91 -18.29 15.34
CA LYS A 149 9.49 -19.48 16.10
C LYS A 149 8.14 -19.99 15.67
N LYS A 150 7.16 -19.10 15.54
CA LYS A 150 5.78 -19.45 15.16
C LYS A 150 5.26 -18.55 14.06
N ASN A 151 4.64 -19.20 13.10
CA ASN A 151 4.01 -18.53 11.97
C ASN A 151 2.93 -19.43 11.34
N HIS A 152 2.00 -18.82 10.64
CA HIS A 152 0.93 -19.51 9.93
C HIS A 152 0.53 -18.78 8.64
N CYS A 153 -0.14 -19.50 7.74
CA CYS A 153 -0.71 -18.93 6.51
C CYS A 153 -1.92 -18.04 6.83
N SER A 154 -2.02 -16.86 6.18
CA SER A 154 -3.19 -15.98 6.34
C SER A 154 -4.50 -16.62 5.85
N ILE A 155 -4.43 -17.55 4.89
CA ILE A 155 -5.60 -18.19 4.25
C ILE A 155 -6.09 -19.39 5.05
N CYS A 156 -5.30 -20.46 5.20
CA CYS A 156 -5.73 -21.70 5.88
C CYS A 156 -5.37 -21.79 7.37
N LYS A 157 -4.61 -20.83 7.90
CA LYS A 157 -4.11 -20.83 9.30
C LYS A 157 -3.19 -22.00 9.68
N GLN A 158 -2.84 -22.87 8.74
CA GLN A 158 -1.89 -23.94 8.97
C GLN A 158 -0.45 -23.40 8.99
N THR A 159 0.45 -24.20 9.58
CA THR A 159 1.89 -23.96 9.51
C THR A 159 2.38 -24.12 8.06
N PHE A 160 3.48 -23.46 7.72
CA PHE A 160 3.98 -23.48 6.35
C PHE A 160 4.35 -24.89 5.83
N LYS A 161 4.74 -25.81 6.72
CA LYS A 161 5.03 -27.20 6.35
C LYS A 161 3.79 -27.96 5.84
N ASN A 162 2.59 -27.55 6.26
CA ASN A 162 1.33 -28.23 5.98
C ASN A 162 0.40 -27.36 5.11
N CYS A 163 0.95 -26.41 4.36
CA CYS A 163 0.17 -25.40 3.64
C CYS A 163 0.54 -25.39 2.15
N ASP A 164 -0.46 -25.60 1.28
CA ASP A 164 -0.29 -25.56 -0.18
C ASP A 164 -0.48 -24.16 -0.78
N HIS A 165 -0.74 -23.15 0.05
CA HIS A 165 -0.90 -21.77 -0.43
C HIS A 165 0.44 -21.10 -0.72
N ILE A 166 0.57 -20.49 -1.89
CA ILE A 166 1.75 -19.78 -2.36
C ILE A 166 1.69 -18.34 -1.84
N LYS A 167 2.73 -17.91 -1.09
CA LYS A 167 2.86 -16.52 -0.60
C LYS A 167 2.83 -15.55 -1.79
N GLY A 168 2.04 -14.48 -1.67
CA GLY A 168 1.89 -13.46 -2.71
C GLY A 168 0.82 -13.78 -3.76
N LYS A 169 0.22 -14.99 -3.74
CA LYS A 169 -0.90 -15.34 -4.62
C LYS A 169 -2.24 -14.99 -3.95
N LEU A 170 -3.24 -14.65 -4.77
CA LEU A 170 -4.62 -14.43 -4.34
C LEU A 170 -5.40 -15.74 -4.24
N TYR A 171 -6.23 -15.82 -3.20
CA TYR A 171 -7.17 -16.89 -2.95
C TYR A 171 -8.49 -16.28 -2.49
N LYS A 172 -9.55 -16.44 -3.29
CA LYS A 172 -10.90 -15.89 -3.01
C LYS A 172 -10.89 -14.40 -2.63
N GLY A 173 -10.10 -13.60 -3.34
CA GLY A 173 -10.00 -12.15 -3.12
C GLY A 173 -9.17 -11.74 -1.91
N GLU A 174 -8.35 -12.63 -1.36
CA GLU A 174 -7.43 -12.37 -0.24
C GLU A 174 -6.00 -12.75 -0.62
N LEU A 175 -5.03 -11.92 -0.22
CA LEU A 175 -3.61 -12.18 -0.45
C LEU A 175 -3.07 -13.20 0.56
N CYS A 176 -2.41 -14.24 0.06
CA CYS A 176 -1.69 -15.17 0.92
C CYS A 176 -0.42 -14.52 1.48
N CYS A 177 -0.42 -14.36 2.80
CA CYS A 177 0.67 -13.79 3.58
C CYS A 177 1.10 -14.78 4.66
N ARG A 178 2.37 -14.68 5.05
CA ARG A 178 2.87 -15.38 6.24
C ARG A 178 2.64 -14.47 7.45
N ILE A 179 1.84 -14.93 8.40
CA ILE A 179 1.63 -14.25 9.67
C ILE A 179 2.65 -14.79 10.66
N ILE A 180 3.56 -13.93 11.10
CA ILE A 180 4.54 -14.25 12.14
C ILE A 180 3.90 -13.88 13.49
N THR A 181 3.83 -14.83 14.41
CA THR A 181 3.23 -14.64 15.74
C THR A 181 4.24 -14.71 16.87
N GLU A 182 5.43 -15.25 16.61
CA GLU A 182 6.51 -15.35 17.59
C GLU A 182 7.85 -15.30 16.87
N ILE A 183 8.73 -14.42 17.33
CA ILE A 183 10.07 -14.18 16.80
C ILE A 183 11.04 -13.97 17.96
N ASP A 184 12.20 -14.60 17.90
CA ASP A 184 13.34 -14.24 18.74
C ASP A 184 14.12 -13.15 18.00
N LEU A 185 14.17 -11.96 18.58
CA LEU A 185 14.96 -10.84 18.05
C LEU A 185 16.46 -11.13 18.28
N GLU A 186 17.24 -11.11 17.21
CA GLU A 186 18.69 -11.31 17.29
C GLU A 186 19.45 -10.00 17.05
N GLU A 187 19.01 -9.22 16.09
CA GLU A 187 19.67 -7.97 15.73
C GLU A 187 18.72 -6.88 15.25
N ILE A 188 19.19 -5.64 15.40
CA ILE A 188 18.64 -4.48 14.72
C ILE A 188 19.81 -3.79 14.02
N SER A 189 19.75 -3.76 12.69
CA SER A 189 20.78 -3.21 11.83
C SER A 189 20.33 -1.87 11.23
N LEU A 190 21.22 -0.87 11.21
CA LEU A 190 21.00 0.39 10.50
C LEU A 190 21.32 0.20 9.03
N VAL A 191 20.34 0.40 8.14
CA VAL A 191 20.45 0.14 6.71
C VAL A 191 19.89 1.26 5.86
N GLU A 192 20.33 1.34 4.60
CA GLU A 192 19.79 2.30 3.63
C GLU A 192 18.58 1.74 2.85
N ASN A 193 18.47 0.41 2.71
CA ASN A 193 17.43 -0.24 1.93
C ASN A 193 16.75 -1.37 2.75
N PRO A 194 15.75 -1.03 3.59
CA PRO A 194 15.07 -2.01 4.44
C PRO A 194 13.97 -2.76 3.68
N ALA A 195 13.52 -3.88 4.24
CA ALA A 195 12.27 -4.51 3.82
C ALA A 195 11.03 -3.67 4.20
N ASN A 196 11.10 -2.90 5.29
CA ASN A 196 10.01 -2.03 5.76
C ASN A 196 10.50 -0.59 5.91
N LYS A 197 10.09 0.29 4.99
CA LYS A 197 10.44 1.72 4.99
C LYS A 197 9.67 2.55 6.02
N HIS A 198 8.70 1.98 6.75
CA HIS A 198 8.13 2.67 7.92
C HIS A 198 9.11 2.74 9.10
N CYS A 199 10.08 1.82 9.16
CA CYS A 199 11.07 1.74 10.24
C CYS A 199 12.22 2.75 10.09
N ARG A 200 11.94 3.96 9.59
CA ARG A 200 12.97 5.00 9.42
C ARG A 200 13.43 5.56 10.76
N VAL A 201 14.64 6.09 10.80
CA VAL A 201 15.13 6.91 11.91
C VAL A 201 14.31 8.21 11.93
N LEU A 202 13.61 8.49 13.03
CA LEU A 202 12.76 9.69 13.15
C LEU A 202 13.55 10.93 13.58
N THR A 203 14.44 10.77 14.55
CA THR A 203 15.24 11.86 15.11
C THR A 203 16.69 11.45 15.25
N ILE A 204 17.59 12.42 15.13
CA ILE A 204 19.01 12.30 15.48
C ILE A 204 19.35 13.31 16.56
N GLU A 205 20.23 12.94 17.48
CA GLU A 205 20.75 13.84 18.50
C GLU A 205 22.21 14.16 18.21
N THR A 206 22.57 15.44 18.22
CA THR A 206 23.96 15.87 18.01
C THR A 206 24.23 17.07 18.91
N LYS A 207 25.26 16.97 19.76
CA LYS A 207 25.64 18.03 20.72
C LYS A 207 24.47 18.47 21.63
N GLY A 208 23.64 17.51 22.07
CA GLY A 208 22.48 17.79 22.93
C GLY A 208 21.25 18.37 22.23
N LYS A 209 21.29 18.51 20.89
CA LYS A 209 20.16 18.97 20.09
C LYS A 209 19.51 17.81 19.34
N LYS A 210 18.25 17.52 19.64
CA LYS A 210 17.44 16.50 18.99
C LYS A 210 16.72 17.10 17.79
N THR A 211 16.92 16.51 16.62
CA THR A 211 16.43 17.04 15.35
C THR A 211 15.68 15.96 14.57
N ASP A 212 14.52 16.30 14.01
CA ASP A 212 13.77 15.42 13.12
C ASP A 212 14.52 15.22 11.80
N THR A 213 14.70 13.97 11.37
CA THR A 213 15.54 13.61 10.21
C THR A 213 14.95 14.03 8.87
N MET A 214 13.66 14.35 8.82
CA MET A 214 12.96 14.66 7.58
C MET A 214 12.75 16.16 7.39
N THR A 215 12.41 16.86 8.47
CA THR A 215 12.12 18.29 8.48
C THR A 215 13.29 19.14 8.97
N LEU A 216 14.29 18.52 9.59
CA LEU A 216 15.44 19.18 10.24
C LEU A 216 15.03 20.17 11.35
N ARG A 217 13.79 20.06 11.85
CA ARG A 217 13.31 20.84 12.98
C ARG A 217 13.84 20.26 14.27
N GLU A 218 14.18 21.14 15.20
CA GLU A 218 14.46 20.75 16.57
C GLU A 218 13.17 20.20 17.20
N VAL A 219 13.30 19.07 17.90
CA VAL A 219 12.21 18.42 18.60
C VAL A 219 12.43 18.68 20.08
N SER A 220 11.61 19.55 20.67
CA SER A 220 11.52 19.69 22.12
C SER A 220 10.90 18.41 22.71
N ASP A 221 11.45 17.96 23.83
CA ASP A 221 10.86 16.86 24.61
C ASP A 221 9.52 17.24 25.25
#